data_AF-A0A318EPN1-F1
#
_entry.id   AF-A0A318EPN1-F1
#
_cell.length_a   1.000
_cell.length_b   1.000
_cell.length_c   1.000
_cell.angle_alpha   90.00
_cell.angle_beta   90.00
_cell.angle_gamma   90.00
#
_symmetry.space_group_name_H-M   'P 1'
#
loop_
_entity.id
_entity.type
_entity.pdbx_description
1 polymer ?
#
loop_
_entity_poly.entity_id
_entity_poly.type
_entity_poly.pdbx_seq_one_letter_code
_entity_poly.pdbx_strand_id
1 'polypeptide(L)'
;MLVELAFIDSGDQTDEVYDFCAMNSDWALPCKGSSGPMLSHYKLSKVNKPDSKAYGMVLVLVDGGKYKDMIAGRMMKENGRGAWMVHKDCDREYAN
;
A
#
# COMPACT_ATOMS: atom_id res chain seq x y z
N MET A 1 -13.85 4.82 -19.04
CA MET A 1 -13.51 4.26 -17.72
C MET A 1 -12.89 5.38 -16.92
N LEU A 2 -13.58 5.90 -15.90
CA LEU A 2 -13.05 6.97 -15.05
C LEU A 2 -12.29 6.29 -13.91
N VAL A 3 -10.97 6.42 -13.87
CA VAL A 3 -10.23 6.18 -12.64
C VAL A 3 -10.50 7.41 -11.78
N GLU A 4 -11.28 7.27 -10.70
CA GLU A 4 -11.60 8.42 -9.83
C GLU A 4 -10.35 8.91 -9.08
N LEU A 5 -9.48 8.00 -8.63
CA LEU A 5 -8.18 8.32 -8.02
C LEU A 5 -7.28 7.09 -7.99
N ALA A 6 -6.02 7.24 -8.41
CA ALA A 6 -4.98 6.21 -8.38
C ALA A 6 -3.95 6.52 -7.29
N PHE A 7 -3.50 5.47 -6.58
CA PHE A 7 -2.41 5.57 -5.62
C PHE A 7 -1.13 4.95 -6.19
N ILE A 8 -0.06 5.73 -6.22
CA ILE A 8 1.25 5.31 -6.71
C ILE A 8 2.16 5.08 -5.51
N ASP A 9 2.66 3.85 -5.34
CA ASP A 9 3.52 3.52 -4.21
C ASP A 9 4.86 4.25 -4.32
N SER A 10 5.20 4.98 -3.27
CA SER A 10 6.44 5.77 -3.18
C SER A 10 7.54 5.03 -2.41
N GLY A 11 7.41 3.71 -2.24
CA GLY A 11 8.35 2.85 -1.53
C GLY A 11 9.70 2.69 -2.24
N ASP A 12 9.72 2.86 -3.55
CA ASP A 12 10.91 2.88 -4.41
C ASP A 12 10.88 4.11 -5.33
N GLN A 13 12.04 4.60 -5.74
CA GLN A 13 12.20 5.78 -6.62
C GLN A 13 11.28 6.97 -6.24
N THR A 14 11.24 7.29 -4.93
CA THR A 14 10.27 8.23 -4.34
C THR A 14 10.18 9.58 -5.06
N ASP A 15 11.30 10.11 -5.55
CA ASP A 15 11.32 11.41 -6.23
C ASP A 15 10.60 11.38 -7.59
N GLU A 16 10.76 10.30 -8.36
CA GLU A 16 10.07 10.13 -9.64
C GLU A 16 8.56 9.97 -9.44
N VAL A 17 8.16 9.21 -8.42
CA VAL A 17 6.75 9.04 -8.03
C VAL A 17 6.13 10.37 -7.61
N TYR A 18 6.87 11.16 -6.84
CA TYR A 18 6.42 12.47 -6.38
C TYR A 18 6.30 13.46 -7.54
N ASP A 19 7.27 13.50 -8.45
CA ASP A 19 7.19 14.34 -9.64
C ASP A 19 6.02 13.94 -10.55
N PHE A 20 5.82 12.63 -10.75
CA PHE A 20 4.68 12.11 -11.50
C PHE A 20 3.33 12.53 -10.89
N CYS A 21 3.17 12.34 -9.58
CA CYS A 21 1.92 12.70 -8.90
C CYS A 21 1.72 14.22 -8.82
N ALA A 22 2.81 15.01 -8.73
CA ALA A 22 2.71 16.46 -8.78
C ALA A 22 2.19 16.95 -10.15
N MET A 23 2.61 16.30 -11.25
CA MET A 23 2.14 16.60 -12.61
C MET A 23 0.72 16.09 -12.91
N ASN A 24 0.25 15.08 -12.19
CA ASN A 24 -1.02 14.38 -12.42
C ASN A 24 -1.92 14.37 -11.17
N SER A 25 -1.88 15.46 -10.40
CA SER A 25 -2.54 15.55 -9.08
C SER A 25 -4.08 15.54 -9.13
N ASP A 26 -4.65 15.63 -10.33
CA ASP A 26 -6.07 15.50 -10.61
C ASP A 26 -6.58 14.06 -10.50
N TRP A 27 -5.72 13.06 -10.74
CA TRP A 27 -6.11 11.65 -10.68
C TRP A 27 -5.10 10.74 -9.98
N ALA A 28 -3.91 11.20 -9.62
CA ALA A 28 -2.87 10.40 -8.97
C ALA A 28 -2.37 11.03 -7.66
N LEU A 29 -2.26 10.22 -6.61
CA LEU A 29 -1.62 10.61 -5.36
C LEU A 29 -0.53 9.59 -4.97
N PRO A 30 0.57 10.04 -4.34
CA PRO A 30 1.54 9.12 -3.79
C PRO A 30 0.99 8.43 -2.54
N CYS A 31 1.28 7.15 -2.38
CA CYS A 31 0.99 6.42 -1.16
C CYS A 31 2.25 5.75 -0.59
N LYS A 32 2.25 5.52 0.72
CA LYS A 32 3.34 4.84 1.43
C LYS A 32 2.77 3.95 2.53
N GLY A 33 3.32 2.75 2.66
CA GLY A 33 3.06 1.88 3.81
C GLY A 33 3.52 2.51 5.13
N SER A 34 2.65 2.48 6.14
CA SER A 34 3.03 2.89 7.49
C SER A 34 4.09 1.97 8.07
N SER A 35 5.12 2.55 8.68
CA SER A 35 6.18 1.79 9.37
C SER A 35 5.73 1.22 10.72
N GLY A 36 4.54 1.60 11.20
CA GLY A 36 3.97 1.09 12.43
C GLY A 36 2.43 1.06 12.42
N PRO A 37 1.81 0.42 13.43
CA PRO A 37 0.36 0.33 13.52
C PRO A 37 -0.28 1.72 13.62
N MET A 38 -1.34 1.94 12.86
CA MET A 38 -2.11 3.18 12.89
C MET A 38 -3.45 2.98 13.62
N LEU A 39 -4.08 4.06 14.08
CA LEU A 39 -5.44 4.00 14.63
C LEU A 39 -6.45 3.72 13.51
N SER A 40 -6.33 4.44 12.39
CA SER A 40 -7.14 4.30 11.18
C SER A 40 -6.45 3.42 10.13
N HIS A 41 -7.22 2.98 9.11
CA HIS A 41 -6.68 2.23 7.97
C HIS A 41 -5.74 3.05 7.08
N TYR A 42 -5.96 4.37 7.02
CA TYR A 42 -5.11 5.30 6.29
C TYR A 42 -5.09 6.67 6.98
N LYS A 43 -4.12 7.50 6.63
CA LYS A 43 -3.98 8.88 7.10
C LYS A 43 -3.46 9.74 5.96
N LEU A 44 -4.06 10.91 5.78
CA LEU A 44 -3.54 11.93 4.88
C LEU A 44 -2.42 12.71 5.59
N SER A 45 -1.28 12.77 4.94
CA SER A 45 -0.10 13.55 5.34
C SER A 45 0.26 14.53 4.23
N LYS A 46 1.31 15.31 4.43
CA LYS A 46 1.88 16.19 3.40
C LYS A 46 3.35 15.87 3.18
N VAL A 47 3.79 15.95 1.93
CA VAL A 47 5.21 15.85 1.58
C VAL A 47 5.92 17.13 2.04
N ASN A 48 6.95 16.98 2.87
CA ASN A 48 7.78 18.08 3.38
C ASN A 48 9.18 18.04 2.75
N LYS A 49 9.25 18.27 1.44
CA LYS A 49 10.50 18.44 0.69
C LYS A 49 10.53 19.84 0.06
N PRO A 50 11.08 20.86 0.73
CA PRO A 50 11.00 22.27 0.29
C PRO A 50 11.57 22.52 -1.12
N ASP A 51 12.61 21.77 -1.50
CA ASP A 51 13.28 21.94 -2.80
C ASP A 51 12.62 21.13 -3.95
N SER A 52 11.52 20.40 -3.67
CA SER A 52 10.84 19.55 -4.63
C SER A 52 9.51 20.16 -5.09
N LYS A 53 9.14 19.91 -6.36
CA LYS A 53 7.82 20.25 -6.91
C LYS A 53 6.65 19.61 -6.15
N ALA A 54 6.93 18.54 -5.41
CA ALA A 54 5.97 17.85 -4.57
C ALA A 54 5.75 18.49 -3.18
N TYR A 55 6.39 19.62 -2.88
CA TYR A 55 6.20 20.30 -1.59
C TYR A 55 4.72 20.61 -1.31
N GLY A 56 4.22 20.15 -0.16
CA GLY A 56 2.82 20.38 0.22
C GLY A 56 1.81 19.44 -0.44
N MET A 57 2.23 18.56 -1.35
CA MET A 57 1.39 17.52 -1.96
C MET A 57 0.86 16.56 -0.89
N VAL A 58 -0.37 16.08 -1.06
CA VAL A 58 -0.99 15.08 -0.18
C VAL A 58 -0.25 13.75 -0.34
N LEU A 59 0.18 13.17 0.78
CA LEU A 59 0.75 11.82 0.84
C LEU A 59 -0.21 10.92 1.62
N VAL A 60 -0.61 9.80 1.02
CA VAL A 60 -1.50 8.84 1.67
C VAL A 60 -0.67 7.79 2.41
N LEU A 61 -0.75 7.78 3.74
CA LEU A 61 -0.16 6.72 4.56
C LEU A 61 -1.17 5.60 4.73
N VAL A 62 -0.77 4.36 4.46
CA VAL A 62 -1.66 3.18 4.48
C VAL A 62 -1.15 2.16 5.50
N ASP A 63 -2.03 1.69 6.38
CA ASP A 63 -1.73 0.57 7.27
C ASP A 63 -1.99 -0.75 6.53
N GLY A 64 -0.93 -1.31 5.95
CA GLY A 64 -1.00 -2.56 5.20
C GLY A 64 -1.41 -3.76 6.07
N GLY A 65 -1.13 -3.74 7.38
CA GLY A 65 -1.53 -4.81 8.30
C GLY A 65 -3.04 -4.88 8.42
N LYS A 66 -3.69 -3.75 8.73
CA LYS A 66 -5.16 -3.69 8.84
C LYS A 66 -5.88 -4.08 7.55
N TYR A 67 -5.36 -3.65 6.39
CA TYR A 67 -5.96 -4.04 5.11
C TYR A 67 -5.78 -5.53 4.83
N LYS A 68 -4.62 -6.11 5.12
CA LYS A 68 -4.39 -7.56 5.00
C LYS A 68 -5.32 -8.35 5.92
N ASP A 69 -5.48 -7.92 7.18
CA ASP A 69 -6.39 -8.57 8.13
C ASP A 69 -7.85 -8.48 7.67
N MET A 70 -8.28 -7.31 7.17
CA MET A 70 -9.62 -7.12 6.62
C MET A 70 -9.89 -8.01 5.40
N ILE A 71 -8.91 -8.14 4.50
CA ILE A 71 -9.01 -9.00 3.32
C ILE A 71 -9.02 -10.46 3.75
N ALA A 72 -8.10 -10.88 4.62
CA ALA A 72 -7.99 -12.25 5.11
C ALA A 72 -9.30 -12.70 5.80
N GLY A 73 -9.90 -11.85 6.64
CA GLY A 73 -11.19 -12.13 7.28
C GLY A 73 -12.35 -12.30 6.29
N ARG A 74 -12.27 -11.69 5.09
CA ARG A 74 -13.28 -11.79 4.03
C ARG A 74 -13.02 -12.92 3.04
N MET A 75 -11.78 -13.39 2.93
CA MET A 75 -11.41 -14.43 1.96
C MET A 75 -12.10 -15.78 2.23
N MET A 76 -12.74 -15.99 3.39
CA MET A 76 -13.47 -17.20 3.79
C MET A 76 -12.75 -18.49 3.38
N LYS A 77 -11.42 -18.48 3.40
CA LYS A 77 -10.61 -19.61 2.96
C LYS A 77 -10.63 -20.64 4.08
N GLU A 78 -11.30 -21.76 3.84
CA GLU A 78 -11.27 -22.88 4.78
C GLU A 78 -9.81 -23.30 4.97
N ASN A 79 -9.33 -23.21 6.21
CA ASN A 79 -8.00 -23.64 6.57
C ASN A 79 -8.11 -24.82 7.54
N GLY A 80 -7.32 -25.86 7.30
CA GLY A 80 -7.26 -27.01 8.20
C GLY A 80 -6.77 -26.60 9.59
N ARG A 81 -7.27 -27.24 10.65
CA ARG A 81 -6.82 -26.95 12.01
C ARG A 81 -5.33 -27.30 12.15
N GLY A 82 -4.50 -26.31 12.46
CA GLY A 82 -3.04 -26.47 12.52
C GLY A 82 -2.34 -26.54 11.16
N ALA A 83 -3.04 -26.24 10.06
CA ALA A 83 -2.48 -26.25 8.72
C ALA A 83 -2.01 -24.85 8.29
N TRP A 84 -0.94 -24.82 7.50
CA TRP A 84 -0.48 -23.65 6.76
C TRP A 84 -0.73 -23.89 5.27
N MET A 85 -1.42 -22.96 4.63
CA MET A 85 -1.73 -23.07 3.21
C MET A 85 -0.52 -22.62 2.38
N VAL A 86 0.09 -23.56 1.67
CA VAL A 86 1.11 -23.27 0.65
C VAL A 86 0.48 -23.22 -0.74
N HIS A 87 1.21 -22.66 -1.72
CA HIS A 87 0.78 -22.77 -3.11
C HIS A 87 0.74 -24.25 -3.53
N LYS A 88 -0.18 -24.62 -4.44
CA LYS A 88 -0.33 -26.03 -4.90
C LYS A 88 0.96 -26.61 -5.51
N ASP A 89 1.80 -25.73 -6.06
CA ASP A 89 3.08 -26.06 -6.69
C ASP A 89 4.27 -25.75 -5.75
N CYS A 90 4.02 -25.60 -4.44
CA CYS A 90 5.09 -25.43 -3.45
C CYS A 90 5.96 -26.68 -3.41
N ASP A 91 7.28 -26.45 -3.38
CA ASP A 91 8.24 -27.52 -3.17
C ASP A 91 7.94 -28.24 -1.85
N ARG A 92 7.94 -29.58 -1.89
CA ARG A 92 7.69 -30.42 -0.70
C ARG A 92 8.84 -30.36 0.28
N GLU A 93 10.06 -30.13 -0.17
CA GLU A 93 11.23 -29.97 0.70
C GLU A 93 11.11 -28.66 1.51
N TYR A 94 10.54 -27.61 0.93
CA TYR A 94 10.26 -26.36 1.63
C TYR A 94 9.05 -26.44 2.58
N ALA A 95 8.12 -27.37 2.33
CA ALA A 95 6.88 -27.50 3.10
C ALA A 95 6.95 -28.50 4.28
N ASN A 96 8.05 -29.26 4.40
CA ASN A 96 8.33 -30.18 5.52
C ASN A 96 9.11 -29.48 6.63
#